data_AF-A0A653NJD5-F1
#
_entry.id   AF-A0A653NJD5-F1
#
_cell.length_a   1.000
_cell.length_b   1.000
_cell.length_c   1.000
_cell.angle_alpha   90.00
_cell.angle_beta   90.00
_cell.angle_gamma   90.00
#
_symmetry.space_group_name_H-M   'P 1'
#
loop_
_entity.id
_entity.type
_entity.pdbx_description
1 polymer ?
#
loop_
_entity_poly.entity_id
_entity_poly.type
_entity_poly.pdbx_seq_one_letter_code
_entity_poly.pdbx_strand_id
1 'polypeptide(L)' 'MKDASGAVTSSSVRRLEGEDRLQEMARLLSGLGDSASGIEHARELLDVAGQRA' A
#
# COMPACT_ATOMS: atom_id res chain seq x y z
N MET A 1 -5.31 26.03 31.75
CA MET A 1 -5.66 24.60 31.87
C MET A 1 -5.58 24.01 30.48
N LYS A 2 -4.71 23.02 30.25
CA LYS A 2 -4.61 22.33 28.96
C LYS A 2 -5.69 21.24 28.95
N ASP A 3 -6.39 21.06 27.84
CA ASP A 3 -7.38 20.00 27.71
C ASP A 3 -6.76 18.65 28.08
N ALA A 4 -7.51 17.88 28.88
CA ALA A 4 -7.12 16.56 29.37
C ALA A 4 -7.76 15.44 28.54
N SER A 5 -8.29 15.76 27.36
CA SER A 5 -8.77 14.78 26.39
C SER A 5 -7.55 14.15 25.72
N GLY A 6 -6.87 13.26 26.42
CA GLY A 6 -5.75 12.47 25.91
C GLY A 6 -6.18 11.56 24.77
N ALA A 7 -6.47 12.13 23.61
CA ALA A 7 -6.70 11.39 22.39
C ALA A 7 -5.38 10.74 21.97
N VAL A 8 -5.18 9.50 22.41
CA VAL A 8 -4.05 8.69 21.98
C VAL A 8 -4.34 8.28 20.54
N THR A 9 -3.66 8.92 19.58
CA THR A 9 -3.69 8.50 18.19
C THR A 9 -2.93 7.18 18.06
N SER A 10 -3.65 6.09 17.82
CA SER A 10 -3.05 4.77 17.57
C SER A 10 -2.84 4.54 16.08
N SER A 11 -1.64 4.13 15.70
CA SER A 11 -1.37 3.62 14.35
C SER A 11 -1.49 2.09 14.34
N SER A 12 -2.05 1.55 13.26
CA SER A 12 -2.16 0.10 13.04
C SER A 12 -1.42 -0.31 11.77
N VAL A 13 -0.97 -1.56 11.73
CA VAL A 13 -0.39 -2.18 10.53
C VAL A 13 -1.22 -3.40 10.15
N ARG A 14 -1.40 -3.62 8.84
CA ARG A 14 -1.97 -4.87 8.30
C ARG A 14 -1.14 -5.37 7.14
N ARG A 15 -1.11 -6.68 6.96
CA ARG A 15 -0.51 -7.30 5.78
C ARG A 15 -1.45 -7.14 4.59
N LEU A 16 -0.87 -6.87 3.42
CA LEU A 16 -1.55 -6.88 2.13
C LEU A 16 -1.04 -8.06 1.29
N GLU A 17 -1.96 -8.76 0.65
CA GLU A 17 -1.68 -9.94 -0.17
C GLU A 17 -2.51 -9.88 -1.45
N GLY A 18 -2.13 -10.65 -2.47
CA GLY A 18 -2.85 -10.74 -3.74
C GLY A 18 -3.16 -9.37 -4.36
N GLU A 19 -4.43 -9.15 -4.71
CA GLU A 19 -4.94 -7.93 -5.34
C GLU A 19 -4.79 -6.68 -4.45
N ASP A 20 -5.02 -6.79 -3.13
CA ASP A 20 -4.85 -5.67 -2.19
C ASP A 20 -3.42 -5.10 -2.25
N ARG A 21 -2.43 -5.98 -2.41
CA ARG A 21 -1.03 -5.58 -2.54
C ARG A 21 -0.77 -4.89 -3.89
N LEU A 22 -1.35 -5.40 -4.98
CA LEU A 22 -1.21 -4.81 -6.31
C LEU A 22 -1.81 -3.40 -6.38
N GLN A 23 -3.01 -3.22 -5.85
CA GLN A 23 -3.69 -1.92 -5.81
C GLN A 23 -2.92 -0.91 -4.97
N GLU A 24 -2.40 -1.31 -3.81
CA GLU A 24 -1.60 -0.41 -2.99
C GLU A 24 -0.29 -0.04 -3.70
N MET A 25 0.35 -0.97 -4.41
CA MET A 25 1.52 -0.65 -5.22
C MET A 25 1.20 0.29 -6.37
N ALA A 26 0.09 0.09 -7.09
CA ALA A 26 -0.37 1.02 -8.12
C ALA A 26 -0.61 2.42 -7.54
N ARG A 27 -1.23 2.51 -6.36
CA ARG A 27 -1.43 3.76 -5.61
C ARG A 27 -0.11 4.44 -5.26
N LEU A 28 0.89 3.67 -4.81
CA LEU A 28 2.21 4.22 -4.46
C LEU A 28 2.97 4.74 -5.68
N LEU A 29 2.84 4.07 -6.83
CA LEU A 29 3.55 4.42 -8.07
C LEU A 29 2.91 5.60 -8.80
N SER A 30 1.58 5.69 -8.79
CA SER A 30 0.82 6.62 -9.65
C SER A 30 -0.09 7.59 -8.89
N GLY A 31 -0.29 7.38 -7.58
CA GLY A 31 -1.29 8.10 -6.78
C GLY A 31 -2.70 7.52 -6.87
N LEU A 32 -2.96 6.59 -7.80
CA LEU A 32 -4.27 5.98 -8.06
C LEU A 32 -4.19 4.45 -7.92
N GLY A 33 -5.00 3.86 -7.05
CA GLY A 33 -4.96 2.41 -6.78
C GLY A 33 -5.62 1.55 -7.84
N ASP A 34 -6.52 2.13 -8.64
CA ASP A 34 -7.31 1.48 -9.69
C ASP A 34 -6.77 1.77 -11.11
N SER A 35 -5.61 2.42 -11.21
CA SER A 35 -4.96 2.68 -12.48
C SER A 35 -4.57 1.37 -13.16
N ALA A 36 -5.16 1.08 -14.34
CA ALA A 36 -4.87 -0.14 -15.09
C ALA A 36 -3.38 -0.29 -15.43
N SER A 37 -2.73 0.79 -15.90
CA SER A 37 -1.29 0.78 -16.18
C SER A 37 -0.46 0.71 -14.91
N GLY A 38 -0.93 1.29 -13.80
CA GLY A 38 -0.29 1.18 -12.50
C GLY A 38 -0.31 -0.25 -11.95
N ILE A 39 -1.43 -0.97 -12.13
CA ILE A 39 -1.59 -2.37 -11.72
C ILE A 39 -0.72 -3.29 -12.57
N GLU A 40 -0.65 -3.06 -13.87
CA GLU A 40 0.22 -3.83 -14.77
C GLU A 40 1.69 -3.68 -14.35
N HIS A 41 2.15 -2.45 -14.15
CA HIS A 41 3.51 -2.20 -13.70
C HIS A 41 3.80 -2.77 -12.29
N ALA A 42 2.85 -2.66 -11.36
CA ALA A 42 2.98 -3.26 -10.03
C ALA A 42 3.17 -4.78 -10.10
N ARG A 43 2.48 -5.46 -11.02
CA ARG A 43 2.62 -6.91 -11.24
C ARG A 43 4.02 -7.27 -11.75
N GLU A 44 4.55 -6.51 -12.70
CA GLU A 44 5.93 -6.69 -13.19
C GLU A 44 6.95 -6.57 -12.06
N LEU A 45 6.82 -5.55 -11.21
CA LEU A 45 7.74 -5.32 -10.10
C LEU A 45 7.71 -6.47 -9.08
N LEU A 46 6.52 -7.02 -8.79
CA LEU A 46 6.36 -8.15 -7.88
C LEU A 46 6.96 -9.43 -8.45
N ASP A 47 6.79 -9.66 -9.75
CA ASP A 47 7.39 -10.81 -10.43
C ASP A 47 8.92 -10.74 -10.38
N VAL A 48 9.50 -9.58 -10.75
CA VAL A 48 10.95 -9.35 -10.66
C VAL A 48 11.48 -9.51 -9.23
N ALA A 49 10.73 -9.05 -8.23
CA ALA A 49 11.12 -9.22 -6.83
C ALA A 49 11.07 -10.70 -6.40
N GLY A 50 10.09 -11.47 -6.86
CA GLY A 50 9.97 -12.90 -6.60
C GLY A 50 11.07 -13.72 -7.24
N GLN A 51 11.58 -13.32 -8.42
CA GLN A 51 12.70 -13.97 -9.10
C GLN A 51 14.05 -13.74 -8.41
N ARG A 52 14.16 -12.70 -7.57
CA ARG A 52 15.38 -12.33 -6.83
C ARG A 52 15.44 -12.91 -5.42
N ALA A 53 14.35 -13.52 -4.94
CA ALA A 53 14.23 -14.12 -3.62
C ALA A 53 14.68 -15.58 -3.62
#